data_AF-A0A0M2SIE1-F1
#
_entry.id   AF-A0A0M2SIE1-F1
#
_cell.length_a   1.000
_cell.length_b   1.000
_cell.length_c   1.000
_cell.angle_alpha   90.00
_cell.angle_beta   90.00
_cell.angle_gamma   90.00
#
_symmetry.space_group_name_H-M   'P 1'
#
loop_
_entity.id
_entity.type
_entity.pdbx_description
1 polymer ?
#
loop_
_entity_poly.entity_id
_entity_poly.type
_entity_poly.pdbx_seq_one_letter_code
_entity_poly.pdbx_strand_id
1 'polypeptide(L)'
;MKTEEGSIRFILAITLFPVLLMNGMYYMMPFDAINVYEYLSGDALSSYHLVNIFTGSAVIPLVALITGYMLNHWRDRGIPDLVKITITVFLAGSLQSVFIFAWDFLPGLALTALVGLIFLKSKWFVPMISAVLLFAFHMAVNVLPDILENIGSPTDKMYSAIQTVNEQTSVYRSSDYFAIISKNIEIFTGDIPGTVYALLFTVLPWLLFGMALAKLGIRELLGANHILAVAMFITLAGGGLALKLIQVVTLGTYSGTLLADNFGGPVLALGYFILLLFISGVIPGKAGALFAPLGGRVLTMYIAGNILLIFIFYGIGFTAYGDISILSMVLVMAAVYVLSIAGGFLFRKAGAGGIETLFADNSDQSGKN
;
A
#
# COMPACT_ATOMS: atom_id res chain seq x y z
N MET A 1 8.24 -23.71 2.82
CA MET A 1 8.94 -22.63 2.08
C MET A 1 10.19 -22.29 2.87
N LYS A 2 11.38 -22.57 2.32
CA LYS A 2 12.67 -22.14 2.89
C LYS A 2 13.42 -21.16 1.99
N THR A 3 13.00 -21.01 0.74
CA THR A 3 13.60 -20.07 -0.21
C THR A 3 13.11 -18.65 0.05
N GLU A 4 13.95 -17.66 -0.26
CA GLU A 4 13.62 -16.24 -0.12
C GLU A 4 12.46 -15.81 -1.03
N GLU A 5 12.42 -16.35 -2.25
CA GLU A 5 11.30 -16.14 -3.17
C GLU A 5 9.96 -16.64 -2.59
N GLY A 6 9.98 -17.77 -1.87
CA GLY A 6 8.81 -18.25 -1.15
C GLY A 6 8.36 -17.24 -0.09
N SER A 7 9.31 -16.72 0.70
CA SER A 7 9.02 -15.67 1.68
C SER A 7 8.39 -14.43 1.05
N ILE A 8 8.93 -13.93 -0.07
CA ILE A 8 8.38 -12.78 -0.79
C ILE A 8 6.94 -13.03 -1.24
N ARG A 9 6.65 -14.19 -1.84
CA ARG A 9 5.28 -14.55 -2.26
C ARG A 9 4.32 -14.56 -1.07
N PHE A 10 4.73 -15.12 0.07
CA PHE A 10 3.92 -15.08 1.27
C PHE A 10 3.63 -13.64 1.72
N ILE A 11 4.66 -12.80 1.80
CA ILE A 11 4.54 -11.41 2.24
C ILE A 11 3.60 -10.62 1.32
N LEU A 12 3.74 -10.76 0.00
CA LEU A 12 2.86 -10.13 -0.99
C LEU A 12 1.41 -10.57 -0.83
N ALA A 13 1.18 -11.88 -0.65
CA ALA A 13 -0.16 -12.41 -0.46
C ALA A 13 -0.84 -11.89 0.82
N ILE A 14 -0.10 -11.75 1.92
CA ILE A 14 -0.66 -11.19 3.17
C ILE A 14 -0.88 -9.68 3.05
N THR A 15 0.04 -8.97 2.40
CA THR A 15 -0.03 -7.50 2.24
C THR A 15 -1.18 -7.05 1.34
N LEU A 16 -1.67 -7.92 0.45
CA LEU A 16 -2.83 -7.59 -0.38
C LEU A 16 -4.08 -7.23 0.45
N PHE A 17 -4.29 -7.85 1.62
CA PHE A 17 -5.47 -7.56 2.43
C PHE A 17 -5.51 -6.11 2.99
N PRO A 18 -4.48 -5.59 3.68
CA PRO A 18 -4.47 -4.20 4.11
C PRO A 18 -4.50 -3.21 2.93
N VAL A 19 -3.96 -3.58 1.77
CA VAL A 19 -4.13 -2.80 0.52
C VAL A 19 -5.60 -2.72 0.11
N LEU A 20 -6.33 -3.84 0.11
CA LEU A 20 -7.76 -3.85 -0.18
C LEU A 20 -8.56 -3.02 0.85
N LEU A 21 -8.20 -3.08 2.14
CA LEU A 21 -8.84 -2.25 3.17
C LEU A 21 -8.63 -0.75 2.93
N MET A 22 -7.41 -0.35 2.56
CA MET A 22 -7.10 1.04 2.20
C MET A 22 -7.92 1.49 0.98
N ASN A 23 -7.90 0.71 -0.11
CA ASN A 23 -8.70 1.03 -1.30
C ASN A 23 -10.20 1.04 -0.98
N GLY A 24 -10.66 0.14 -0.11
CA GLY A 24 -12.05 0.02 0.32
C GLY A 24 -12.60 1.32 0.92
N MET A 25 -11.79 2.11 1.60
CA MET A 25 -12.19 3.44 2.11
C MET A 25 -12.55 4.39 0.96
N TYR A 26 -11.75 4.42 -0.09
CA TYR A 26 -11.99 5.24 -1.29
C TYR A 26 -13.12 4.71 -2.17
N TYR A 27 -13.32 3.39 -2.21
CA TYR A 27 -14.46 2.77 -2.89
C TYR A 27 -15.77 2.98 -2.13
N MET A 28 -15.72 3.12 -0.81
CA MET A 28 -16.93 3.31 0.00
C MET A 28 -17.41 4.76 -0.03
N MET A 29 -16.51 5.74 -0.05
CA MET A 29 -16.86 7.16 0.09
C MET A 29 -15.74 8.06 -0.47
N PRO A 30 -16.01 9.36 -0.71
CA PRO A 30 -15.01 10.33 -1.18
C PRO A 30 -13.99 10.67 -0.08
N PHE A 31 -13.11 9.71 0.22
CA PHE A 31 -12.28 9.69 1.43
C PHE A 31 -11.26 10.83 1.50
N ASP A 32 -10.77 11.30 0.35
CA ASP A 32 -9.87 12.46 0.23
C ASP A 32 -10.57 13.81 0.39
N ALA A 33 -11.91 13.85 0.25
CA ALA A 33 -12.69 15.08 0.35
C ALA A 33 -13.37 15.27 1.72
N ILE A 34 -13.34 14.27 2.61
CA ILE A 34 -14.02 14.34 3.91
C ILE A 34 -13.03 14.55 5.06
N ASN A 35 -13.43 15.37 6.04
CA ASN A 35 -12.91 15.21 7.39
C ASN A 35 -13.71 14.08 8.07
N VAL A 36 -13.08 12.93 8.27
CA VAL A 36 -13.74 11.75 8.82
C VAL A 36 -14.29 11.97 10.24
N TYR A 37 -13.65 12.83 11.04
CA TYR A 37 -14.08 13.14 12.41
C TYR A 37 -15.28 14.10 12.44
N GLU A 38 -15.55 14.80 11.34
CA GLU A 38 -16.76 15.61 11.14
C GLU A 38 -17.87 14.77 10.47
N TYR A 39 -17.50 13.96 9.49
CA TYR A 39 -18.42 13.24 8.61
C TYR A 39 -19.00 11.98 9.27
N LEU A 40 -18.24 11.30 10.14
CA LEU A 40 -18.67 10.08 10.82
C LEU A 40 -18.97 10.34 12.30
N SER A 41 -19.92 9.58 12.84
CA SER A 41 -20.27 9.60 14.25
C SER A 41 -20.60 8.20 14.79
N GLY A 42 -20.61 8.05 16.11
CA GLY A 42 -20.98 6.81 16.79
C GLY A 42 -20.17 5.58 16.36
N ASP A 43 -20.86 4.50 16.03
CA ASP A 43 -20.25 3.22 15.65
C ASP A 43 -19.44 3.30 14.35
N ALA A 44 -19.81 4.19 13.42
CA ALA A 44 -19.07 4.40 12.18
C ALA A 44 -17.69 5.00 12.45
N LEU A 45 -17.62 6.02 13.32
CA LEU A 45 -16.35 6.62 13.72
C LEU A 45 -15.47 5.63 14.49
N SER A 46 -16.07 4.81 15.37
CA SER A 46 -15.35 3.77 16.11
C SER A 46 -14.76 2.71 15.18
N SER A 47 -15.54 2.29 14.17
CA SER A 47 -15.08 1.36 13.13
C SER A 47 -13.96 1.97 12.29
N TYR A 48 -14.08 3.25 11.94
CA TYR A 48 -13.02 3.99 11.26
C TYR A 48 -11.73 4.00 12.07
N HIS A 49 -11.78 4.36 13.36
CA HIS A 49 -10.58 4.40 14.21
C HIS A 49 -9.86 3.05 14.22
N LEU A 50 -10.62 1.95 14.36
CA LEU A 50 -10.06 0.61 14.37
C LEU A 50 -9.34 0.31 13.05
N VAL A 51 -10.00 0.53 11.91
CA VAL A 51 -9.39 0.29 10.60
C VAL A 51 -8.19 1.22 10.40
N ASN A 52 -8.36 2.53 10.60
CA ASN A 52 -7.35 3.54 10.32
C ASN A 52 -6.08 3.37 11.17
N ILE A 53 -6.19 3.01 12.45
CA ILE A 53 -5.02 2.77 13.31
C ILE A 53 -4.16 1.65 12.73
N PHE A 54 -4.75 0.54 12.30
CA PHE A 54 -4.00 -0.63 11.82
C PHE A 54 -3.60 -0.54 10.35
N THR A 55 -4.42 0.06 9.48
CA THR A 55 -4.13 0.15 8.05
C THR A 55 -3.70 1.57 7.70
N GLY A 56 -4.63 2.50 7.49
CA GLY A 56 -4.39 3.92 7.20
C GLY A 56 -3.08 4.21 6.45
N SER A 57 -2.34 5.17 6.98
CA SER A 57 -1.00 5.61 6.50
C SER A 57 0.13 4.58 6.58
N ALA A 58 -0.08 3.37 7.12
CA ALA A 58 0.97 2.35 7.21
C ALA A 58 1.08 1.48 5.94
N VAL A 59 0.02 1.42 5.13
CA VAL A 59 -0.05 0.50 3.99
C VAL A 59 0.93 0.87 2.87
N ILE A 60 0.95 2.14 2.46
CA ILE A 60 1.86 2.59 1.38
C ILE A 60 3.34 2.44 1.76
N PRO A 61 3.81 2.87 2.94
CA PRO A 61 5.18 2.61 3.37
C PRO A 61 5.52 1.12 3.44
N LEU A 62 4.58 0.26 3.87
CA LEU A 62 4.78 -1.19 3.92
C LEU A 62 5.00 -1.76 2.52
N VAL A 63 4.15 -1.39 1.56
CA VAL A 63 4.29 -1.83 0.17
C VAL A 63 5.58 -1.29 -0.45
N ALA A 64 5.98 -0.06 -0.14
CA ALA A 64 7.25 0.53 -0.57
C ALA A 64 8.45 -0.27 -0.02
N LEU A 65 8.47 -0.57 1.29
CA LEU A 65 9.50 -1.41 1.93
C LEU A 65 9.64 -2.78 1.24
N ILE A 66 8.51 -3.45 1.01
CA ILE A 66 8.46 -4.75 0.33
C ILE A 66 9.01 -4.63 -1.09
N THR A 67 8.62 -3.59 -1.83
CA THR A 67 9.08 -3.33 -3.20
C THR A 67 10.59 -3.12 -3.25
N GLY A 68 11.14 -2.30 -2.34
CA GLY A 68 12.58 -2.09 -2.23
C GLY A 68 13.35 -3.36 -1.90
N TYR A 69 12.81 -4.18 -0.99
CA TYR A 69 13.37 -5.48 -0.65
C TYR A 69 13.39 -6.41 -1.87
N MET A 70 12.27 -6.48 -2.62
CA MET A 70 12.13 -7.29 -3.84
C MET A 70 13.10 -6.86 -4.95
N LEU A 71 13.27 -5.55 -5.17
CA LEU A 71 14.20 -5.03 -6.17
C LEU A 71 15.63 -5.51 -5.91
N ASN A 72 16.09 -5.48 -4.65
CA ASN A 72 17.42 -6.00 -4.32
C ASN A 72 17.49 -7.53 -4.43
N HIS A 73 16.43 -8.25 -4.05
CA HIS A 73 16.39 -9.71 -4.20
C HIS A 73 16.54 -10.15 -5.66
N TRP A 74 15.90 -9.45 -6.60
CA TRP A 74 16.00 -9.76 -8.03
C TRP A 74 17.06 -8.95 -8.79
N ARG A 75 18.04 -8.37 -8.09
CA ARG A 75 19.08 -7.55 -8.71
C ARG A 75 19.88 -8.27 -9.80
N ASP A 76 20.01 -9.60 -9.67
CA ASP A 76 20.82 -10.43 -10.57
C ASP A 76 20.15 -10.65 -11.93
N ARG A 77 18.85 -10.30 -12.08
CA ARG A 77 18.19 -10.21 -13.40
C ARG A 77 18.74 -9.08 -14.26
N GLY A 78 19.45 -8.12 -13.66
CA GLY A 78 19.99 -6.97 -14.35
C GLY A 78 19.01 -5.79 -14.44
N ILE A 79 19.59 -4.59 -14.51
CA ILE A 79 18.84 -3.33 -14.55
C ILE A 79 17.86 -3.26 -15.74
N PRO A 80 18.23 -3.65 -16.98
CA PRO A 80 17.31 -3.56 -18.12
C PRO A 80 16.00 -4.31 -17.91
N ASP A 81 16.05 -5.52 -17.35
CA ASP A 81 14.83 -6.32 -17.13
C ASP A 81 14.01 -5.78 -15.97
N LEU A 82 14.64 -5.29 -14.90
CA LEU A 82 13.93 -4.58 -13.84
C LEU A 82 13.27 -3.28 -14.33
N VAL A 83 13.91 -2.54 -15.25
CA VAL A 83 13.29 -1.37 -15.90
C VAL A 83 12.05 -1.80 -16.69
N LYS A 84 12.13 -2.85 -17.52
CA LYS A 84 10.97 -3.37 -18.28
C LYS A 84 9.82 -3.77 -17.36
N ILE A 85 10.10 -4.51 -16.29
CA ILE A 85 9.10 -4.92 -15.29
C ILE A 85 8.44 -3.68 -14.69
N THR A 86 9.25 -2.73 -14.22
CA THR A 86 8.74 -1.54 -13.53
C THR A 86 7.92 -0.65 -14.48
N ILE A 87 8.35 -0.47 -15.74
CA ILE A 87 7.56 0.24 -16.77
C ILE A 87 6.23 -0.48 -17.03
N THR A 88 6.23 -1.80 -17.07
CA THR A 88 4.99 -2.56 -17.30
C THR A 88 4.02 -2.39 -16.11
N VAL A 89 4.52 -2.42 -14.87
CA VAL A 89 3.70 -2.13 -13.69
C VAL A 89 3.18 -0.69 -13.72
N PHE A 90 4.00 0.27 -14.16
CA PHE A 90 3.58 1.67 -14.34
C PHE A 90 2.43 1.80 -15.35
N LEU A 91 2.55 1.13 -16.51
CA LEU A 91 1.51 1.16 -17.55
C LEU A 91 0.22 0.48 -17.07
N ALA A 92 0.33 -0.71 -16.48
CA ALA A 92 -0.82 -1.44 -15.93
C ALA A 92 -1.51 -0.64 -14.83
N GLY A 93 -0.74 -0.06 -13.91
CA GLY A 93 -1.25 0.81 -12.86
C GLY A 93 -1.91 2.07 -13.43
N SER A 94 -1.33 2.71 -14.45
CA SER A 94 -1.90 3.95 -15.02
C SER A 94 -3.22 3.68 -15.75
N LEU A 95 -3.30 2.55 -16.46
CA LEU A 95 -4.56 2.08 -17.04
C LEU A 95 -5.58 1.79 -15.94
N GLN A 96 -5.17 1.14 -14.85
CA GLN A 96 -6.04 0.94 -13.70
C GLN A 96 -6.51 2.28 -13.10
N SER A 97 -5.63 3.27 -12.93
CA SER A 97 -6.00 4.58 -12.39
C SER A 97 -7.08 5.27 -13.22
N VAL A 98 -6.95 5.22 -14.55
CA VAL A 98 -7.89 5.87 -15.47
C VAL A 98 -9.22 5.10 -15.55
N PHE A 99 -9.16 3.80 -15.80
CA PHE A 99 -10.37 3.03 -16.12
C PHE A 99 -11.08 2.48 -14.89
N ILE A 100 -10.36 2.26 -13.78
CA ILE A 100 -10.87 1.46 -12.67
C ILE A 100 -10.95 2.27 -11.38
N PHE A 101 -9.83 2.85 -10.94
CA PHE A 101 -9.70 3.39 -9.59
C PHE A 101 -8.71 4.56 -9.52
N ALA A 102 -9.23 5.79 -9.43
CA ALA A 102 -8.43 7.02 -9.49
C ALA A 102 -7.26 7.08 -8.49
N TRP A 103 -7.45 6.53 -7.29
CA TRP A 103 -6.49 6.61 -6.18
C TRP A 103 -5.51 5.43 -6.12
N ASP A 104 -5.31 4.73 -7.23
CA ASP A 104 -4.34 3.63 -7.28
C ASP A 104 -2.91 4.13 -7.06
N PHE A 105 -2.20 3.50 -6.11
CA PHE A 105 -0.82 3.82 -5.77
C PHE A 105 0.21 3.15 -6.72
N LEU A 106 -0.20 2.18 -7.55
CA LEU A 106 0.72 1.43 -8.40
C LEU A 106 1.57 2.29 -9.35
N PRO A 107 1.04 3.29 -10.07
CA PRO A 107 1.86 4.15 -10.93
C PRO A 107 2.97 4.85 -10.14
N GLY A 108 2.61 5.42 -8.99
CA GLY A 108 3.55 6.12 -8.12
C GLY A 108 4.62 5.20 -7.54
N LEU A 109 4.22 3.99 -7.09
CA LEU A 109 5.15 2.97 -6.63
C LEU A 109 6.11 2.52 -7.74
N ALA A 110 5.63 2.38 -8.97
CA ALA A 110 6.48 2.02 -10.11
C ALA A 110 7.47 3.15 -10.46
N LEU A 111 7.03 4.41 -10.45
CA LEU A 111 7.93 5.55 -10.67
C LEU A 111 9.03 5.63 -9.59
N THR A 112 8.67 5.45 -8.33
CA THR A 112 9.65 5.43 -7.23
C THR A 112 10.59 4.23 -7.32
N ALA A 113 10.09 3.06 -7.75
CA ALA A 113 10.92 1.89 -8.02
C ALA A 113 11.94 2.15 -9.15
N LEU A 114 11.57 2.86 -10.22
CA LEU A 114 12.51 3.27 -11.29
C LEU A 114 13.65 4.12 -10.73
N VAL A 115 13.35 5.10 -9.86
CA VAL A 115 14.37 5.89 -9.16
C VAL A 115 15.21 4.99 -8.25
N GLY A 116 14.58 4.04 -7.55
CA GLY A 116 15.25 3.06 -6.71
C GLY A 116 16.31 2.23 -7.45
N LEU A 117 16.15 1.96 -8.75
CA LEU A 117 17.13 1.19 -9.54
C LEU A 117 18.52 1.85 -9.59
N ILE A 118 18.61 3.17 -9.40
CA ILE A 118 19.89 3.90 -9.31
C ILE A 118 20.72 3.38 -8.12
N PHE A 119 20.07 2.92 -7.05
CA PHE A 119 20.69 2.42 -5.82
C PHE A 119 21.00 0.93 -5.86
N LEU A 120 20.63 0.22 -6.93
CA LEU A 120 20.71 -1.24 -6.97
C LEU A 120 22.15 -1.76 -6.86
N LYS A 121 23.12 -1.08 -7.47
CA LYS A 121 24.55 -1.46 -7.44
C LYS A 121 25.33 -0.88 -6.26
N SER A 122 24.72 0.01 -5.47
CA SER A 122 25.42 0.66 -4.35
C SER A 122 25.49 -0.25 -3.11
N LYS A 123 26.36 0.11 -2.16
CA LYS A 123 26.45 -0.56 -0.85
C LYS A 123 25.23 -0.22 -0.01
N TRP A 124 24.87 -1.08 0.95
CA TRP A 124 23.66 -0.95 1.79
C TRP A 124 23.49 0.41 2.47
N PHE A 125 24.59 1.07 2.86
CA PHE A 125 24.52 2.35 3.56
C PHE A 125 24.09 3.51 2.64
N VAL A 126 24.26 3.41 1.33
CA VAL A 126 23.86 4.47 0.40
C VAL A 126 22.34 4.64 0.36
N PRO A 127 21.52 3.61 0.03
CA PRO A 127 20.06 3.74 0.10
C PRO A 127 19.57 3.97 1.53
N MET A 128 20.27 3.47 2.57
CA MET A 128 19.93 3.75 3.97
C MET A 128 20.05 5.24 4.29
N ILE A 129 21.20 5.85 4.02
CA ILE A 129 21.43 7.28 4.29
C ILE A 129 20.49 8.13 3.44
N SER A 130 20.28 7.79 2.17
CA SER A 130 19.31 8.49 1.31
C SER A 130 17.89 8.41 1.85
N ALA A 131 17.44 7.24 2.32
CA ALA A 131 16.14 7.09 2.96
C ALA A 131 16.00 8.02 4.17
N VAL A 132 16.98 7.99 5.07
CA VAL A 132 16.98 8.81 6.28
C VAL A 132 16.99 10.30 5.94
N LEU A 133 17.81 10.75 4.99
CA LEU A 133 17.89 12.15 4.59
C LEU A 133 16.60 12.65 3.94
N LEU A 134 16.02 11.88 3.01
CA LEU A 134 14.77 12.26 2.35
C LEU A 134 13.60 12.32 3.35
N PHE A 135 13.50 11.33 4.24
CA PHE A 135 12.45 11.32 5.26
C PHE A 135 12.66 12.42 6.31
N ALA A 136 13.90 12.64 6.77
CA ALA A 136 14.20 13.74 7.68
C ALA A 136 13.91 15.10 7.06
N PHE A 137 14.19 15.27 5.76
CA PHE A 137 13.83 16.48 5.01
C PHE A 137 12.31 16.67 4.95
N HIS A 138 11.55 15.62 4.64
CA HIS A 138 10.08 15.66 4.69
C HIS A 138 9.57 16.12 6.05
N MET A 139 10.08 15.50 7.12
CA MET A 139 9.70 15.84 8.48
C MET A 139 10.06 17.29 8.84
N ALA A 140 11.25 17.76 8.46
CA ALA A 140 11.74 19.09 8.80
C ALA A 140 11.05 20.21 8.03
N VAL A 141 10.66 19.98 6.77
CA VAL A 141 10.12 21.02 5.88
C VAL A 141 8.60 21.04 5.84
N ASN A 142 7.94 19.89 6.06
CA ASN A 142 6.47 19.80 5.94
C ASN A 142 5.82 19.49 7.29
N VAL A 143 6.23 18.42 7.97
CA VAL A 143 5.51 17.96 9.17
C VAL A 143 5.76 18.85 10.38
N LEU A 144 7.03 19.16 10.67
CA LEU A 144 7.40 19.91 11.87
C LEU A 144 6.92 21.37 11.82
N PRO A 145 7.09 22.13 10.72
CA PRO A 145 6.58 23.50 10.66
C PRO A 145 5.06 23.56 10.85
N ASP A 146 4.32 22.69 10.17
CA ASP A 146 2.85 22.64 10.28
C ASP A 146 2.38 22.35 11.70
N ILE A 147 3.01 21.40 12.39
CA ILE A 147 2.69 21.10 13.80
C ILE A 147 3.01 22.30 14.69
N LEU A 148 4.17 22.93 14.51
CA LEU A 148 4.58 24.07 15.35
C LEU A 148 3.70 25.31 15.15
N GLU A 149 3.18 25.51 13.94
CA GLU A 149 2.29 26.62 13.61
C GLU A 149 0.86 26.39 14.11
N ASN A 150 0.35 25.16 13.97
CA ASN A 150 -1.07 24.88 14.19
C ASN A 150 -1.40 24.33 15.57
N ILE A 151 -0.46 23.79 16.34
CA ILE A 151 -0.78 23.15 17.62
C ILE A 151 -1.47 24.13 18.59
N GLY A 152 -2.70 23.80 19.00
CA GLY A 152 -3.51 24.64 19.88
C GLY A 152 -4.11 25.89 19.22
N SER A 153 -3.92 26.08 17.92
CA SER A 153 -4.55 27.15 17.13
C SER A 153 -6.02 26.82 16.82
N PRO A 154 -6.92 27.83 16.73
CA PRO A 154 -8.26 27.65 16.18
C PRO A 154 -8.28 27.10 14.74
N THR A 155 -7.16 27.24 14.00
CA THR A 155 -6.97 26.72 12.63
C THR A 155 -6.58 25.24 12.58
N ASP A 156 -6.33 24.59 13.72
CA ASP A 156 -6.01 23.15 13.82
C ASP A 156 -7.23 22.24 13.62
N LYS A 157 -8.17 22.67 12.76
CA LYS A 157 -9.42 22.00 12.45
C LYS A 157 -9.45 21.68 10.96
N MET A 158 -9.75 20.42 10.65
CA MET A 158 -10.00 19.97 9.28
C MET A 158 -11.49 20.15 8.95
N TYR A 159 -11.81 20.45 7.70
CA TYR A 159 -13.19 20.57 7.22
C TYR A 159 -13.40 19.70 5.99
N SER A 160 -14.60 19.14 5.88
CA SER A 160 -15.01 18.39 4.70
C SER A 160 -15.29 19.32 3.52
N ALA A 161 -14.76 18.99 2.34
CA ALA A 161 -15.06 19.68 1.09
C ALA A 161 -16.42 19.20 0.54
N ILE A 162 -17.52 19.62 1.18
CA ILE A 162 -18.88 19.11 0.90
C ILE A 162 -19.28 19.21 -0.59
N GLN A 163 -18.82 20.24 -1.29
CA GLN A 163 -19.06 20.35 -2.73
C GLN A 163 -18.40 19.20 -3.51
N THR A 164 -17.13 18.92 -3.25
CA THR A 164 -16.39 17.79 -3.84
C THR A 164 -17.01 16.45 -3.45
N VAL A 165 -17.43 16.30 -2.19
CA VAL A 165 -18.13 15.09 -1.70
C VAL A 165 -19.39 14.81 -2.52
N ASN A 166 -20.24 15.81 -2.70
CA ASN A 166 -21.49 15.68 -3.46
C ASN A 166 -21.22 15.36 -4.94
N GLU A 167 -20.23 16.03 -5.54
CA GLU A 167 -19.84 15.82 -6.93
C GLU A 167 -19.30 14.40 -7.16
N GLN A 168 -18.30 13.97 -6.39
CA GLN A 168 -17.72 12.63 -6.50
C GLN A 168 -18.77 11.56 -6.24
N THR A 169 -19.61 11.73 -5.21
CA THR A 169 -20.71 10.80 -4.92
C THR A 169 -21.70 10.69 -6.07
N SER A 170 -22.08 11.81 -6.69
CA SER A 170 -22.97 11.82 -7.85
C SER A 170 -22.38 11.06 -9.04
N VAL A 171 -21.09 11.31 -9.35
CA VAL A 171 -20.41 10.65 -10.48
C VAL A 171 -20.23 9.15 -10.24
N TYR A 172 -19.67 8.74 -9.10
CA TYR A 172 -19.39 7.32 -8.82
C TYR A 172 -20.65 6.47 -8.62
N ARG A 173 -21.78 7.08 -8.28
CA ARG A 173 -23.09 6.40 -8.24
C ARG A 173 -23.84 6.43 -9.57
N SER A 174 -23.38 7.22 -10.54
CA SER A 174 -24.00 7.25 -11.87
C SER A 174 -23.71 5.96 -12.64
N SER A 175 -24.61 5.60 -13.57
CA SER A 175 -24.37 4.51 -14.51
C SER A 175 -23.53 4.95 -15.73
N ASP A 176 -23.13 6.22 -15.81
CA ASP A 176 -22.32 6.76 -16.89
C ASP A 176 -20.84 6.47 -16.63
N TYR A 177 -20.35 5.37 -17.20
CA TYR A 177 -18.96 4.96 -17.05
C TYR A 177 -17.97 5.97 -17.65
N PHE A 178 -18.36 6.74 -18.67
CA PHE A 178 -17.47 7.77 -19.22
C PHE A 178 -17.34 8.97 -18.28
N ALA A 179 -18.39 9.32 -17.55
CA ALA A 179 -18.30 10.31 -16.47
C ALA A 179 -17.35 9.83 -15.36
N ILE A 180 -17.41 8.54 -15.00
CA ILE A 180 -16.47 7.93 -14.03
C ILE A 180 -15.03 7.99 -14.53
N ILE A 181 -14.76 7.62 -15.79
CA ILE A 181 -13.42 7.72 -16.37
C ILE A 181 -12.93 9.19 -16.36
N SER A 182 -13.79 10.13 -16.75
CA SER A 182 -13.45 11.55 -16.74
C SER A 182 -13.05 12.01 -15.33
N LYS A 183 -13.81 11.60 -14.31
CA LYS A 183 -13.50 11.95 -12.92
C LYS A 183 -12.23 11.26 -12.42
N ASN A 184 -11.98 10.02 -12.82
CA ASN A 184 -10.73 9.33 -12.51
C ASN A 184 -9.52 10.06 -13.10
N ILE A 185 -9.59 10.52 -14.35
CA ILE A 185 -8.51 11.30 -14.98
C ILE A 185 -8.28 12.61 -14.23
N GLU A 186 -9.36 13.32 -13.89
CA GLU A 186 -9.29 14.58 -13.13
C GLU A 186 -8.58 14.37 -11.79
N ILE A 187 -8.98 13.37 -11.00
CA ILE A 187 -8.36 13.07 -9.70
C ILE A 187 -6.91 12.62 -9.87
N PHE A 188 -6.64 11.71 -10.83
CA PHE A 188 -5.30 11.18 -11.08
C PHE A 188 -4.30 12.23 -11.56
N THR A 189 -4.78 13.32 -12.18
CA THR A 189 -3.93 14.39 -12.75
C THR A 189 -4.05 15.73 -12.03
N GLY A 190 -4.92 15.84 -11.02
CA GLY A 190 -5.30 17.11 -10.40
C GLY A 190 -4.17 17.82 -9.63
N ASP A 191 -3.31 17.06 -8.95
CA ASP A 191 -2.16 17.59 -8.20
C ASP A 191 -0.87 16.82 -8.48
N ILE A 192 -0.38 16.94 -9.71
CA ILE A 192 0.89 16.32 -10.11
C ILE A 192 2.07 16.81 -9.24
N PRO A 193 2.25 18.12 -8.95
CA PRO A 193 3.37 18.58 -8.12
C PRO A 193 3.34 17.98 -6.70
N GLY A 194 2.20 18.00 -6.02
CA GLY A 194 2.06 17.40 -4.69
C GLY A 194 2.23 15.90 -4.72
N THR A 195 1.71 15.22 -5.75
CA THR A 195 1.92 13.79 -5.95
C THR A 195 3.41 13.46 -6.12
N VAL A 196 4.14 14.19 -6.96
CA VAL A 196 5.59 13.98 -7.14
C VAL A 196 6.35 14.23 -5.84
N TYR A 197 5.97 15.27 -5.08
CA TYR A 197 6.53 15.52 -3.76
C TYR A 197 6.31 14.32 -2.82
N ALA A 198 5.07 13.83 -2.70
CA ALA A 198 4.75 12.67 -1.87
C ALA A 198 5.55 11.43 -2.29
N LEU A 199 5.63 11.14 -3.59
CA LEU A 199 6.41 10.01 -4.09
C LEU A 199 7.89 10.08 -3.70
N LEU A 200 8.52 11.25 -3.81
CA LEU A 200 9.94 11.43 -3.49
C LEU A 200 10.24 11.40 -1.99
N PHE A 201 9.33 11.91 -1.16
CA PHE A 201 9.61 12.21 0.24
C PHE A 201 8.82 11.36 1.24
N THR A 202 7.76 10.67 0.79
CA THR A 202 6.93 9.79 1.64
C THR A 202 6.87 8.35 1.15
N VAL A 203 7.21 8.05 -0.11
CA VAL A 203 7.24 6.66 -0.65
C VAL A 203 8.65 6.17 -0.91
N LEU A 204 9.44 6.90 -1.69
CA LEU A 204 10.82 6.55 -2.04
C LEU A 204 11.72 6.27 -0.81
N PRO A 205 11.64 7.02 0.31
CA PRO A 205 12.48 6.72 1.47
C PRO A 205 12.29 5.31 2.00
N TRP A 206 11.04 4.85 2.08
CA TRP A 206 10.70 3.52 2.59
C TRP A 206 11.08 2.42 1.61
N LEU A 207 10.98 2.69 0.30
CA LEU A 207 11.52 1.80 -0.72
C LEU A 207 13.04 1.65 -0.59
N LEU A 208 13.78 2.75 -0.46
CA LEU A 208 15.23 2.70 -0.26
C LEU A 208 15.60 2.03 1.06
N PHE A 209 14.83 2.23 2.12
CA PHE A 209 15.03 1.56 3.40
C PHE A 209 14.86 0.04 3.27
N GLY A 210 13.82 -0.42 2.58
CA GLY A 210 13.59 -1.84 2.30
C GLY A 210 14.72 -2.47 1.48
N MET A 211 15.22 -1.73 0.49
CA MET A 211 16.40 -2.12 -0.30
C MET A 211 17.66 -2.24 0.57
N ALA A 212 17.88 -1.29 1.48
CA ALA A 212 19.02 -1.30 2.40
C ALA A 212 18.96 -2.50 3.36
N LEU A 213 17.78 -2.79 3.92
CA LEU A 213 17.57 -3.96 4.78
C LEU A 213 17.84 -5.27 4.06
N ALA A 214 17.40 -5.39 2.79
CA ALA A 214 17.71 -6.56 1.97
C ALA A 214 19.21 -6.72 1.74
N LYS A 215 19.94 -5.63 1.44
CA LYS A 215 21.40 -5.64 1.27
C LYS A 215 22.16 -5.98 2.56
N LEU A 216 21.57 -5.71 3.72
CA LEU A 216 22.12 -6.04 5.03
C LEU A 216 21.90 -7.52 5.44
N GLY A 217 21.08 -8.27 4.70
CA GLY A 217 20.70 -9.63 5.12
C GLY A 217 19.80 -9.63 6.36
N ILE A 218 18.82 -8.71 6.40
CA ILE A 218 17.89 -8.61 7.55
C ILE A 218 17.20 -9.95 7.84
N ARG A 219 16.91 -10.75 6.81
CA ARG A 219 16.22 -12.04 6.96
C ARG A 219 17.07 -13.05 7.73
N GLU A 220 18.35 -13.14 7.39
CA GLU A 220 19.33 -13.98 8.08
C GLU A 220 19.48 -13.55 9.54
N LEU A 221 19.54 -12.24 9.80
CA LEU A 221 19.62 -11.68 11.14
C LEU A 221 18.39 -12.03 12.00
N LEU A 222 17.19 -11.86 11.46
CA LEU A 222 15.93 -12.17 12.14
C LEU A 222 15.76 -13.68 12.39
N GLY A 223 16.22 -14.51 11.44
CA GLY A 223 16.19 -15.97 11.57
C GLY A 223 17.22 -16.51 12.57
N ALA A 224 18.35 -15.84 12.73
CA ALA A 224 19.38 -16.22 13.71
C ALA A 224 19.02 -15.79 15.14
N ASN A 225 18.26 -14.71 15.31
CA ASN A 225 17.90 -14.18 16.62
C ASN A 225 16.41 -13.82 16.71
N HIS A 226 15.61 -14.80 17.14
CA HIS A 226 14.15 -14.63 17.29
C HIS A 226 13.79 -13.57 18.35
N ILE A 227 14.60 -13.42 19.40
CA ILE A 227 14.37 -12.42 20.46
C ILE A 227 14.51 -11.01 19.86
N LEU A 228 15.54 -10.80 19.04
CA LEU A 228 15.72 -9.53 18.32
C LEU A 228 14.54 -9.26 17.39
N ALA A 229 14.07 -10.26 16.64
CA ALA A 229 12.92 -10.10 15.74
C ALA A 229 11.65 -9.66 16.50
N VAL A 230 11.35 -10.32 17.63
CA VAL A 230 10.22 -9.96 18.49
C VAL A 230 10.39 -8.58 19.11
N ALA A 231 11.59 -8.26 19.61
CA ALA A 231 11.87 -6.95 20.21
C ALA A 231 11.73 -5.81 19.18
N MET A 232 12.27 -5.99 17.97
CA MET A 232 12.11 -5.04 16.87
C MET A 232 10.64 -4.85 16.50
N PHE A 233 9.89 -5.95 16.35
CA PHE A 233 8.46 -5.89 16.06
C PHE A 233 7.68 -5.13 17.15
N ILE A 234 7.85 -5.50 18.43
CA ILE A 234 7.13 -4.85 19.53
C ILE A 234 7.48 -3.37 19.61
N THR A 235 8.75 -3.01 19.44
CA THR A 235 9.19 -1.61 19.52
C THR A 235 8.63 -0.79 18.36
N LEU A 236 8.73 -1.29 17.13
CA LEU A 236 8.30 -0.57 15.94
C LEU A 236 6.77 -0.55 15.81
N ALA A 237 6.11 -1.70 15.92
CA ALA A 237 4.65 -1.75 15.83
C ALA A 237 3.99 -1.11 17.04
N GLY A 238 4.50 -1.34 18.26
CA GLY A 238 3.98 -0.71 19.47
C GLY A 238 4.20 0.81 19.47
N GLY A 239 5.39 1.27 19.09
CA GLY A 239 5.69 2.69 18.96
C GLY A 239 4.86 3.36 17.87
N GLY A 240 4.75 2.74 16.69
CA GLY A 240 3.92 3.22 15.59
C GLY A 240 2.44 3.30 15.96
N LEU A 241 1.90 2.28 16.63
CA LEU A 241 0.52 2.30 17.15
C LEU A 241 0.32 3.40 18.20
N ALA A 242 1.26 3.58 19.12
CA ALA A 242 1.18 4.65 20.13
C ALA A 242 1.14 6.04 19.47
N LEU A 243 1.95 6.26 18.43
CA LEU A 243 1.94 7.49 17.65
C LEU A 243 0.63 7.66 16.87
N LYS A 244 0.08 6.58 16.30
CA LYS A 244 -1.22 6.62 15.60
C LYS A 244 -2.41 6.80 16.51
N LEU A 245 -2.27 6.55 17.81
CA LEU A 245 -3.32 6.90 18.79
C LEU A 245 -3.42 8.40 19.02
N ILE A 246 -2.39 9.19 18.68
CA ILE A 246 -2.40 10.66 18.84
C ILE A 246 -3.59 11.27 18.10
N GLN A 247 -3.79 10.94 16.82
CA GLN A 247 -4.94 11.45 16.05
C GLN A 247 -6.30 11.09 16.68
N VAL A 248 -6.42 9.94 17.36
CA VAL A 248 -7.68 9.54 17.99
C VAL A 248 -7.92 10.33 19.27
N VAL A 249 -6.89 10.51 20.11
CA VAL A 249 -7.02 11.27 21.35
C VAL A 249 -7.15 12.78 21.12
N THR A 250 -6.63 13.29 19.99
CA THR A 250 -6.79 14.69 19.59
C THR A 250 -8.04 14.93 18.75
N LEU A 251 -8.95 13.96 18.62
CA LEU A 251 -10.18 14.06 17.83
C LEU A 251 -9.93 14.50 16.38
N GLY A 252 -8.83 14.04 15.79
CA GLY A 252 -8.51 14.31 14.40
C GLY A 252 -8.06 15.73 14.10
N THR A 253 -7.48 16.45 15.08
CA THR A 253 -6.80 17.72 14.79
C THR A 253 -5.82 17.55 13.63
N TYR A 254 -5.65 18.59 12.84
CA TYR A 254 -4.77 18.55 11.66
C TYR A 254 -3.35 18.12 12.07
N SER A 255 -2.81 18.74 13.11
CA SER A 255 -1.46 18.44 13.64
C SER A 255 -1.33 17.00 14.15
N GLY A 256 -2.37 16.48 14.82
CA GLY A 256 -2.39 15.11 15.34
C GLY A 256 -2.43 14.07 14.22
N THR A 257 -3.26 14.31 13.21
CA THR A 257 -3.34 13.48 11.99
C THR A 257 -2.03 13.53 11.21
N LEU A 258 -1.43 14.70 11.04
CA LEU A 258 -0.18 14.89 10.31
C LEU A 258 0.97 14.09 10.96
N LEU A 259 1.10 14.12 12.29
CA LEU A 259 2.10 13.34 13.02
C LEU A 259 1.81 11.83 12.96
N ALA A 260 0.55 11.45 13.18
CA ALA A 260 0.13 10.05 13.13
C ALA A 260 0.41 9.44 11.75
N ASP A 261 0.13 10.18 10.67
CA ASP A 261 0.22 9.65 9.32
C ASP A 261 1.61 9.72 8.71
N ASN A 262 2.38 10.79 8.96
CA ASN A 262 3.72 10.93 8.38
C ASN A 262 4.82 10.28 9.22
N PHE A 263 4.56 9.99 10.51
CA PHE A 263 5.54 9.33 11.37
C PHE A 263 5.02 8.00 11.96
N GLY A 264 3.84 8.01 12.57
CA GLY A 264 3.25 6.80 13.16
C GLY A 264 2.98 5.68 12.16
N GLY A 265 2.36 6.00 11.02
CA GLY A 265 2.09 5.09 9.91
C GLY A 265 3.35 4.38 9.40
N PRO A 266 4.40 5.10 8.97
CA PRO A 266 5.61 4.46 8.48
C PRO A 266 6.40 3.66 9.52
N VAL A 267 6.43 4.09 10.79
CA VAL A 267 7.05 3.32 11.87
C VAL A 267 6.29 2.01 12.10
N LEU A 268 4.96 2.04 12.07
CA LEU A 268 4.12 0.85 12.14
C LEU A 268 4.36 -0.08 10.94
N ALA A 269 4.50 0.48 9.74
CA ALA A 269 4.80 -0.26 8.52
C ALA A 269 6.13 -1.03 8.61
N LEU A 270 7.18 -0.43 9.19
CA LEU A 270 8.42 -1.14 9.50
C LEU A 270 8.18 -2.31 10.45
N GLY A 271 7.37 -2.11 11.49
CA GLY A 271 6.97 -3.18 12.41
C GLY A 271 6.31 -4.35 11.67
N TYR A 272 5.34 -4.05 10.80
CA TYR A 272 4.69 -5.06 9.95
C TYR A 272 5.68 -5.76 9.02
N PHE A 273 6.58 -5.02 8.39
CA PHE A 273 7.58 -5.59 7.49
C PHE A 273 8.49 -6.60 8.23
N ILE A 274 8.99 -6.24 9.43
CA ILE A 274 9.80 -7.14 10.27
C ILE A 274 9.00 -8.37 10.69
N LEU A 275 7.75 -8.20 11.13
CA LEU A 275 6.88 -9.31 11.50
C LEU A 275 6.66 -10.26 10.32
N LEU A 276 6.32 -9.72 9.15
CA LEU A 276 6.04 -10.51 7.95
C LEU A 276 7.28 -11.27 7.47
N LEU A 277 8.46 -10.63 7.50
CA LEU A 277 9.73 -11.30 7.21
C LEU A 277 10.00 -12.45 8.19
N PHE A 278 9.85 -12.21 9.50
CA PHE A 278 10.04 -13.22 10.52
C PHE A 278 9.06 -14.40 10.36
N ILE A 279 7.76 -14.13 10.26
CA ILE A 279 6.72 -15.14 10.05
C ILE A 279 7.02 -15.96 8.79
N SER A 280 7.44 -15.32 7.70
CA SER A 280 7.74 -16.03 6.45
C SER A 280 8.86 -17.07 6.59
N GLY A 281 9.77 -16.90 7.57
CA GLY A 281 10.85 -17.84 7.87
C GLY A 281 10.43 -19.00 8.77
N VAL A 282 9.45 -18.78 9.66
CA VAL A 282 9.02 -19.78 10.66
C VAL A 282 7.69 -20.48 10.32
N ILE A 283 6.92 -19.96 9.36
CA ILE A 283 5.60 -20.48 9.01
C ILE A 283 5.69 -21.92 8.49
N PRO A 284 4.80 -22.83 8.93
CA PRO A 284 4.76 -24.20 8.43
C PRO A 284 4.59 -24.25 6.91
N GLY A 285 5.26 -25.20 6.26
CA GLY A 285 5.25 -25.32 4.79
C GLY A 285 3.85 -25.43 4.18
N LYS A 286 2.90 -26.07 4.87
CA LYS A 286 1.49 -26.19 4.44
C LYS A 286 0.77 -24.84 4.46
N ALA A 287 0.97 -24.04 5.52
CA ALA A 287 0.35 -22.72 5.64
C ALA A 287 0.94 -21.74 4.62
N GLY A 288 2.27 -21.74 4.41
CA GLY A 288 2.88 -20.94 3.35
C GLY A 288 2.39 -21.34 1.94
N ALA A 289 2.19 -22.64 1.70
CA ALA A 289 1.67 -23.13 0.43
C ALA A 289 0.23 -22.66 0.12
N LEU A 290 -0.54 -22.27 1.13
CA LEU A 290 -1.87 -21.68 0.95
C LEU A 290 -1.78 -20.33 0.21
N PHE A 291 -0.79 -19.51 0.57
CA PHE A 291 -0.64 -18.14 0.09
C PHE A 291 0.24 -18.03 -1.16
N ALA A 292 1.10 -19.01 -1.43
CA ALA A 292 2.02 -18.99 -2.55
C ALA A 292 1.35 -18.76 -3.94
N PRO A 293 0.17 -19.34 -4.26
CA PRO A 293 -0.49 -19.10 -5.55
C PRO A 293 -0.93 -17.65 -5.74
N LEU A 294 -1.49 -17.04 -4.69
CA LEU A 294 -1.86 -15.62 -4.68
C LEU A 294 -0.61 -14.73 -4.77
N GLY A 295 0.41 -15.01 -3.95
CA GLY A 295 1.64 -14.23 -3.91
C GLY A 295 2.42 -14.22 -5.23
N GLY A 296 2.38 -15.32 -5.98
CA GLY A 296 2.97 -15.39 -7.32
C GLY A 296 2.16 -14.69 -8.41
N ARG A 297 0.95 -14.19 -8.08
CA ARG A 297 0.01 -13.54 -9.00
C ARG A 297 -0.64 -12.28 -8.38
N VAL A 298 0.08 -11.60 -7.50
CA VAL A 298 -0.48 -10.53 -6.68
C VAL A 298 -0.97 -9.32 -7.49
N LEU A 299 -0.27 -8.92 -8.56
CA LEU A 299 -0.65 -7.82 -9.44
C LEU A 299 -1.91 -8.18 -10.24
N THR A 300 -1.97 -9.39 -10.79
CA THR A 300 -3.16 -9.89 -11.49
C THR A 300 -4.37 -9.93 -10.56
N MET A 301 -4.19 -10.46 -9.34
CA MET A 301 -5.28 -10.58 -8.37
C MET A 301 -5.68 -9.23 -7.77
N TYR A 302 -4.75 -8.29 -7.64
CA TYR A 302 -5.04 -6.91 -7.25
C TYR A 302 -5.90 -6.22 -8.31
N ILE A 303 -5.52 -6.27 -9.59
CA ILE A 303 -6.30 -5.66 -10.68
C ILE A 303 -7.68 -6.31 -10.79
N ALA A 304 -7.76 -7.64 -10.77
CA ALA A 304 -9.03 -8.36 -10.78
C ALA A 304 -9.91 -8.01 -9.58
N GLY A 305 -9.30 -7.83 -8.40
CA GLY A 305 -9.98 -7.35 -7.20
C GLY A 305 -10.57 -5.96 -7.38
N ASN A 306 -9.81 -5.00 -7.91
CA ASN A 306 -10.32 -3.64 -8.16
C ASN A 306 -11.44 -3.62 -9.23
N ILE A 307 -11.37 -4.46 -10.26
CA ILE A 307 -12.48 -4.63 -11.22
C ILE A 307 -13.74 -5.12 -10.50
N LEU A 308 -13.61 -6.12 -9.61
CA LEU A 308 -14.74 -6.60 -8.81
C LEU A 308 -15.29 -5.48 -7.90
N LEU A 309 -14.42 -4.65 -7.33
CA LEU A 309 -14.83 -3.53 -6.48
C LEU A 309 -15.60 -2.45 -7.26
N ILE A 310 -15.27 -2.16 -8.51
CA ILE A 310 -16.10 -1.29 -9.36
C ILE A 310 -17.54 -1.82 -9.42
N PHE A 311 -17.72 -3.12 -9.72
CA PHE A 311 -19.05 -3.71 -9.84
C PHE A 311 -19.81 -3.74 -8.51
N ILE A 312 -19.12 -3.74 -7.37
CA ILE A 312 -19.76 -3.69 -6.05
C ILE A 312 -20.14 -2.26 -5.70
N PHE A 313 -19.24 -1.30 -5.87
CA PHE A 313 -19.39 0.03 -5.33
C PHE A 313 -19.97 1.04 -6.32
N TYR A 314 -19.52 1.05 -7.57
CA TYR A 314 -19.92 2.08 -8.51
C TYR A 314 -21.31 1.81 -9.13
N GLY A 315 -21.89 2.86 -9.70
CA GLY A 315 -23.24 2.86 -10.30
C GLY A 315 -23.43 1.96 -11.52
N ILE A 316 -22.34 1.41 -12.06
CA ILE A 316 -22.38 0.44 -13.16
C ILE A 316 -22.65 -1.01 -12.69
N GLY A 317 -22.77 -1.24 -11.38
CA GLY A 317 -23.05 -2.54 -10.78
C GLY A 317 -24.08 -2.46 -9.65
N PHE A 318 -23.68 -2.82 -8.43
CA PHE A 318 -24.55 -2.85 -7.25
C PHE A 318 -24.71 -1.49 -6.54
N THR A 319 -23.91 -0.48 -6.90
CA THR A 319 -24.05 0.90 -6.42
C THR A 319 -23.92 1.05 -4.90
N ALA A 320 -22.97 0.36 -4.26
CA ALA A 320 -22.73 0.47 -2.82
C ALA A 320 -21.99 1.76 -2.37
N TYR A 321 -21.53 2.62 -3.30
CA TYR A 321 -20.80 3.85 -3.00
C TYR A 321 -21.64 4.84 -2.17
N GLY A 322 -21.17 5.18 -0.99
CA GLY A 322 -21.85 6.04 -0.01
C GLY A 322 -22.98 5.38 0.78
N ASP A 323 -23.33 4.13 0.48
CA ASP A 323 -24.53 3.45 1.03
C ASP A 323 -24.23 2.38 2.08
N ILE A 324 -22.96 2.00 2.27
CA ILE A 324 -22.60 0.94 3.20
C ILE A 324 -21.83 1.47 4.41
N SER A 325 -21.88 0.74 5.52
CA SER A 325 -21.06 1.02 6.70
C SER A 325 -19.60 0.61 6.51
N ILE A 326 -18.70 1.16 7.33
CA ILE A 326 -17.28 0.77 7.33
C ILE A 326 -17.10 -0.72 7.67
N LEU A 327 -17.90 -1.24 8.60
CA LEU A 327 -17.86 -2.67 8.93
C LEU A 327 -18.26 -3.53 7.72
N SER A 328 -19.31 -3.12 7.00
CA SER A 328 -19.73 -3.78 5.75
C SER A 328 -18.61 -3.73 4.70
N MET A 329 -17.94 -2.58 4.56
CA MET A 329 -16.78 -2.44 3.67
C MET A 329 -15.66 -3.43 4.05
N VAL A 330 -15.31 -3.55 5.33
CA VAL A 330 -14.30 -4.51 5.82
C VAL A 330 -14.68 -5.95 5.44
N LEU A 331 -15.95 -6.32 5.59
CA LEU A 331 -16.45 -7.65 5.21
C LEU A 331 -16.37 -7.88 3.70
N VAL A 332 -16.69 -6.87 2.88
CA VAL A 332 -16.52 -6.94 1.43
C VAL A 332 -15.05 -7.14 1.08
N MET A 333 -14.13 -6.35 1.65
CA MET A 333 -12.70 -6.51 1.38
C MET A 333 -12.16 -7.88 1.81
N ALA A 334 -12.66 -8.42 2.92
CA ALA A 334 -12.33 -9.78 3.36
C ALA A 334 -12.85 -10.83 2.38
N ALA A 335 -14.07 -10.68 1.87
CA ALA A 335 -14.62 -11.56 0.84
C ALA A 335 -13.81 -11.50 -0.46
N VAL A 336 -13.47 -10.30 -0.94
CA VAL A 336 -12.62 -10.10 -2.12
C VAL A 336 -11.25 -10.74 -1.91
N TYR A 337 -10.64 -10.58 -0.74
CA TYR A 337 -9.36 -11.21 -0.42
C TYR A 337 -9.42 -12.75 -0.46
N VAL A 338 -10.46 -13.35 0.11
CA VAL A 338 -10.69 -14.81 0.05
C VAL A 338 -10.88 -15.26 -1.42
N LEU A 339 -11.62 -14.49 -2.22
CA LEU A 339 -11.75 -14.73 -3.65
C LEU A 339 -10.42 -14.61 -4.39
N SER A 340 -9.55 -13.66 -4.02
CA SER A 340 -8.19 -13.55 -4.59
C SER A 340 -7.33 -14.78 -4.26
N ILE A 341 -7.42 -15.32 -3.03
CA ILE A 341 -6.73 -16.57 -2.67
C ILE A 341 -7.24 -17.72 -3.56
N ALA A 342 -8.56 -17.90 -3.64
CA ALA A 342 -9.18 -18.94 -4.47
C ALA A 342 -8.82 -18.77 -5.95
N GLY A 343 -8.84 -17.53 -6.46
CA GLY A 343 -8.42 -17.16 -7.81
C GLY A 343 -6.97 -17.56 -8.09
N GLY A 344 -6.05 -17.28 -7.16
CA GLY A 344 -4.66 -17.72 -7.26
C GLY A 344 -4.53 -19.24 -7.45
N PHE A 345 -5.32 -20.04 -6.74
CA PHE A 345 -5.38 -21.49 -6.92
C PHE A 345 -5.94 -21.90 -8.27
N LEU A 346 -7.04 -21.28 -8.71
CA LEU A 346 -7.68 -21.58 -9.99
C LEU A 346 -6.74 -21.29 -11.16
N PHE A 347 -6.08 -20.15 -11.17
CA PHE A 347 -5.08 -19.81 -12.19
C PHE A 347 -3.93 -20.81 -12.21
N ARG A 348 -3.42 -21.21 -11.03
CA ARG A 348 -2.38 -22.23 -10.94
C ARG A 348 -2.85 -23.58 -11.50
N LYS A 349 -4.08 -24.00 -11.18
CA LYS A 349 -4.66 -25.27 -11.67
C LYS A 349 -4.89 -25.24 -13.18
N ALA A 350 -5.34 -24.11 -13.72
CA ALA A 350 -5.60 -23.93 -15.15
C ALA A 350 -4.31 -23.78 -15.98
N GLY A 351 -3.14 -23.65 -15.34
CA GLY A 351 -1.89 -23.32 -16.04
C GLY A 351 -1.88 -21.91 -16.65
N ALA A 352 -2.84 -21.05 -16.27
CA ALA A 352 -2.95 -19.70 -16.77
C ALA A 352 -1.83 -18.81 -16.21
N GLY A 353 -1.15 -18.10 -17.11
CA GLY A 353 -0.28 -16.99 -16.75
C GLY A 353 -1.08 -15.81 -16.20
N GLY A 354 -0.41 -14.99 -15.40
CA GLY A 354 -0.90 -13.66 -15.02
C GLY A 354 -0.07 -12.58 -15.71
N ILE A 355 -0.34 -11.32 -15.42
CA ILE A 355 0.51 -10.19 -15.83
C ILE A 355 1.95 -10.43 -15.35
N GLU A 356 2.13 -11.13 -14.23
CA GLU A 356 3.43 -11.51 -13.69
C GLU A 356 4.26 -12.40 -14.63
N THR A 357 3.62 -13.13 -15.54
CA THR A 357 4.34 -13.94 -16.52
C THR A 357 5.03 -13.11 -17.60
N LEU A 358 4.62 -11.86 -17.80
CA LEU A 358 5.36 -10.90 -18.62
C LEU A 358 6.72 -10.55 -17.98
N PHE A 359 6.90 -10.90 -16.70
CA PHE A 359 8.11 -10.65 -15.91
C PHE A 359 8.92 -11.93 -15.67
N ALA A 360 8.43 -13.11 -16.06
CA ALA A 360 9.15 -14.36 -15.91
C ALA A 360 10.14 -14.51 -17.07
N ASP A 361 11.40 -14.85 -16.77
CA ASP A 361 12.40 -15.06 -17.82
C ASP A 361 11.92 -16.12 -18.83
N ASN A 362 12.25 -15.90 -20.11
CA ASN A 362 12.05 -16.88 -21.18
C ASN A 362 12.79 -18.22 -20.93
N SER A 363 13.68 -18.29 -19.93
CA SER A 363 14.39 -19.51 -19.53
C SER A 363 13.51 -20.50 -18.74
N ASP A 364 12.45 -20.05 -18.06
CA ASP A 364 11.52 -20.94 -17.34
C ASP A 364 10.48 -21.60 -18.27
N GLN A 365 10.34 -21.11 -19.50
CA GLN A 365 9.44 -21.70 -20.50
C GLN A 365 10.10 -22.84 -21.31
N SER A 366 11.43 -22.98 -21.30
CA SER A 366 12.11 -24.05 -22.06
C SER A 366 12.19 -25.40 -21.34
N GLY A 367 11.80 -25.46 -20.06
CA GLY A 367 11.76 -26.70 -19.28
C GLY A 367 10.46 -27.50 -19.41
N LYS A 368 9.55 -27.10 -20.32
CA LYS A 368 8.28 -27.78 -20.59
C LYS A 368 8.12 -28.07 -22.09
N ASN A 369 9.04 -28.84 -22.65
CA ASN A 369 8.80 -29.63 -23.86
C ASN A 369 9.31 -31.05 -23.62
#